data_AF-A0A1X2J354-F1
#
_entry.id   AF-A0A1X2J354-F1
#
_cell.length_a   1.000
_cell.length_b   1.000
_cell.length_c   1.000
_cell.angle_alpha   90.00
_cell.angle_beta   90.00
_cell.angle_gamma   90.00
#
_symmetry.space_group_name_H-M   'P 1'
#
loop_
_entity.id
_entity.type
_entity.pdbx_description
1 polymer ?
#
loop_
_entity_poly.entity_id
_entity_poly.type
_entity_poly.pdbx_seq_one_letter_code
_entity_poly.pdbx_strand_id
1 'polypeptide(L)'
;MPFYELVCIARSHLVESNLKDLIRTSATQVLERGGVQLPHRVKRHQQYHANGHYWMMHFDSNPLVVQDLGKKLLVDSRVLRHTFVKLGDKLDTVVTRPDKSL
;
A
#
# COMPACT_ATOMS: atom_id res chain seq x y z
N MET A 1 13.03 10.63 -9.41
CA MET A 1 12.97 10.78 -7.94
C MET A 1 13.34 9.45 -7.32
N PRO A 2 14.10 9.43 -6.21
CA PRO A 2 14.46 8.19 -5.50
C PRO A 2 13.24 7.59 -4.77
N PHE A 3 13.20 6.26 -4.68
CA PHE A 3 12.17 5.50 -3.98
C PHE A 3 12.63 5.23 -2.54
N TYR A 4 11.80 5.51 -1.55
CA TYR A 4 12.11 5.34 -0.14
C TYR A 4 11.16 4.33 0.52
N GLU A 5 11.70 3.36 1.26
CA GLU A 5 10.94 2.47 2.17
C GLU A 5 11.06 3.03 3.60
N LEU A 6 9.92 3.33 4.26
CA LEU A 6 9.90 3.76 5.66
C LEU A 6 9.67 2.55 6.57
N VAL A 7 10.66 2.21 7.40
CA VAL A 7 10.52 1.25 8.50
C VAL A 7 10.55 2.02 9.80
N CYS A 8 9.44 2.00 10.54
CA CYS A 8 9.28 2.76 11.78
C CYS A 8 8.91 1.81 12.93
N ILE A 9 9.62 1.94 14.06
CA ILE A 9 9.31 1.23 15.31
C ILE A 9 8.52 2.21 16.19
N ALA A 10 7.23 1.98 16.35
CA ALA A 10 6.37 2.74 17.26
C ALA A 10 6.48 2.20 18.70
N ARG A 11 6.03 3.00 19.68
CA ARG A 11 5.99 2.61 21.10
C ARG A 11 5.14 1.34 21.29
N SER A 12 5.63 0.39 22.10
CA SER A 12 4.99 -0.92 22.32
C SER A 12 3.60 -0.87 22.96
N HIS A 13 3.31 0.16 23.75
CA HIS A 13 2.03 0.33 24.47
C HIS A 13 1.19 1.46 23.86
N LEU A 14 1.08 1.48 22.52
CA LEU A 14 0.27 2.48 21.83
C LEU A 14 -1.15 1.94 21.62
N VAL A 15 -2.14 2.71 22.05
CA VAL A 15 -3.56 2.43 21.74
C VAL A 15 -3.74 2.43 20.22
N GLU A 16 -4.49 1.47 19.68
CA GLU A 16 -4.66 1.31 18.22
C GLU A 16 -5.10 2.60 17.50
N SER A 17 -5.93 3.43 18.15
CA SER A 17 -6.35 4.74 17.61
C SER A 17 -5.16 5.66 17.36
N ASN A 18 -4.24 5.74 18.32
CA ASN A 18 -3.07 6.63 18.23
C ASN A 18 -2.09 6.14 17.15
N LEU A 19 -1.99 4.83 16.95
CA LEU A 19 -1.19 4.27 15.85
C LEU A 19 -1.81 4.62 14.49
N LYS A 20 -3.14 4.48 14.35
CA LYS A 20 -3.86 4.84 13.12
C LYS A 20 -3.71 6.33 12.80
N ASP A 21 -3.79 7.19 13.81
CA ASP A 21 -3.62 8.64 13.64
C ASP A 21 -2.19 9.02 13.25
N LEU A 22 -1.18 8.35 13.84
CA LEU A 22 0.23 8.54 13.45
C LEU A 22 0.44 8.16 11.98
N ILE A 23 -0.01 6.98 11.58
CA ILE A 23 0.08 6.51 10.18
C ILE A 23 -0.64 7.48 9.26
N ARG A 24 -1.85 7.91 9.62
CA ARG A 24 -2.65 8.84 8.82
C ARG A 24 -1.93 10.18 8.65
N THR A 25 -1.38 10.75 9.73
CA THR A 25 -0.70 12.05 9.71
C THR A 25 0.57 12.00 8.86
N SER A 26 1.42 11.00 9.08
CA SER A 26 2.65 10.81 8.31
C SER A 26 2.37 10.54 6.83
N ALA A 27 1.36 9.72 6.52
CA ALA A 27 0.96 9.46 5.14
C ALA A 27 0.42 10.73 4.47
N THR A 28 -0.42 11.51 5.17
CA THR A 28 -0.98 12.77 4.65
C THR A 28 0.11 13.76 4.30
N GLN A 29 1.13 13.91 5.17
CA GLN A 29 2.26 14.79 4.92
C GLN A 29 3.03 14.43 3.64
N VAL A 30 3.21 13.13 3.37
CA VAL A 30 3.86 12.66 2.13
C VAL A 30 2.95 12.89 0.92
N LEU A 31 1.66 12.59 1.04
CA LEU A 31 0.67 12.73 -0.03
C LEU A 31 0.48 14.20 -0.45
N GLU A 32 0.40 15.13 0.49
CA GLU A 32 0.27 16.57 0.24
C GLU A 32 1.48 17.15 -0.51
N ARG A 33 2.67 16.57 -0.28
CA ARG A 33 3.93 17.07 -0.83
C ARG A 33 4.45 16.28 -2.02
N GLY A 34 3.82 15.16 -2.38
CA GLY A 34 4.34 14.21 -3.35
C GLY A 34 3.26 13.34 -4.01
N GLY A 35 2.67 13.86 -5.10
CA GLY A 35 1.98 13.02 -6.09
C GLY A 35 3.00 12.44 -7.07
N VAL A 36 2.85 11.16 -7.43
CA VAL A 36 3.68 10.55 -8.47
C VAL A 36 2.93 10.63 -9.80
N GLN A 37 3.62 11.07 -10.85
CA GLN A 37 3.07 11.02 -12.20
C GLN A 37 3.03 9.57 -12.68
N LEU A 38 1.89 9.13 -13.19
CA LEU A 38 1.76 7.78 -13.72
C LEU A 38 2.59 7.68 -15.02
N PRO A 39 3.27 6.54 -15.27
CA PRO A 39 4.06 6.35 -16.50
C PRO A 39 3.23 6.52 -17.77
N HIS A 40 1.94 6.20 -17.70
CA HIS A 40 0.97 6.41 -18.78
C HIS A 40 -0.38 6.85 -18.21
N ARG A 41 -1.16 7.59 -19.01
CA ARG A 41 -2.51 8.02 -18.63
C ARG A 41 -3.44 6.81 -18.55
N VAL A 42 -4.12 6.64 -17.43
CA VAL A 42 -5.04 5.51 -17.21
C VAL A 42 -6.47 5.99 -17.30
N LYS A 43 -7.31 5.30 -18.07
CA LYS A 43 -8.76 5.52 -18.08
C LYS A 43 -9.43 4.57 -17.09
N ARG A 44 -10.09 5.11 -16.06
CA ARG A 44 -10.83 4.31 -15.08
C ARG A 44 -12.05 5.11 -14.58
N HIS A 45 -13.15 4.41 -14.28
CA HIS A 45 -14.41 5.04 -13.82
C HIS A 45 -14.83 6.26 -14.66
N GLN A 46 -14.71 6.13 -15.99
CA GLN A 46 -15.03 7.16 -16.98
C GLN A 46 -14.14 8.43 -16.96
N GLN A 47 -13.07 8.46 -16.16
CA GLN A 47 -12.14 9.57 -16.08
C GLN A 47 -10.73 9.16 -16.53
N TYR A 48 -9.95 10.13 -17.01
CA TYR A 48 -8.54 9.95 -17.34
C TYR A 48 -7.67 10.49 -16.22
N HIS A 49 -6.78 9.65 -15.70
CA HIS A 49 -5.87 9.99 -14.62
C HIS A 49 -4.43 10.00 -15.15
N ALA A 50 -3.73 11.12 -14.93
CA ALA A 50 -2.30 11.27 -15.26
C ALA A 50 -1.40 11.19 -14.02
N ASN A 51 -1.97 11.44 -12.84
CA ASN A 51 -1.27 11.42 -11.56
C ASN A 51 -1.94 10.41 -10.63
N GLY A 52 -1.18 9.89 -9.67
CA GLY A 52 -1.69 8.98 -8.66
C GLY A 52 -0.77 8.92 -7.44
N HIS A 53 -1.21 8.15 -6.46
CA HIS A 53 -0.44 7.87 -5.27
C HIS A 53 -0.21 6.36 -5.17
N TYR A 54 1.05 5.96 -5.08
CA TYR A 54 1.41 4.58 -4.79
C TYR A 54 1.40 4.38 -3.29
N TRP A 55 0.75 3.31 -2.85
CA TRP A 55 0.81 2.82 -1.48
C TRP A 55 0.97 1.31 -1.52
N MET A 56 1.59 0.77 -0.49
CA MET A 56 1.80 -0.66 -0.34
C MET A 56 1.37 -1.05 1.06
N MET A 57 0.66 -2.18 1.17
CA MET A 57 0.24 -2.75 2.43
C MET A 57 0.69 -4.20 2.46
N HIS A 58 1.38 -4.55 3.53
CA HIS A 58 1.72 -5.93 3.84
C HIS A 58 0.73 -6.41 4.89
N PHE A 59 0.07 -7.52 4.62
CA PHE A 59 -0.91 -8.09 5.53
C PHE A 59 -0.94 -9.61 5.35
N ASP A 60 -1.21 -10.31 6.45
CA ASP A 60 -1.47 -11.74 6.43
C ASP A 60 -2.97 -11.97 6.59
N SER A 61 -3.58 -12.69 5.64
CA SER A 61 -4.99 -13.01 5.72
C SER A 61 -5.34 -14.26 4.92
N ASN A 62 -6.52 -14.81 5.19
CA ASN A 62 -7.07 -15.93 4.44
C ASN A 62 -7.28 -15.51 2.96
N PRO A 63 -6.93 -16.37 1.98
CA PRO A 63 -7.23 -16.13 0.56
C PRO A 63 -8.65 -15.64 0.25
N LEU A 64 -9.65 -16.10 1.02
CA LEU A 64 -11.04 -15.64 0.89
C LEU A 64 -11.19 -14.13 1.18
N VAL A 65 -10.51 -13.64 2.21
CA VAL A 65 -10.53 -12.22 2.58
C VAL A 65 -9.83 -11.37 1.50
N VAL A 66 -8.75 -11.87 0.91
CA VAL A 66 -8.05 -11.21 -0.20
C VAL A 66 -8.97 -11.07 -1.42
N GLN A 67 -9.72 -12.13 -1.75
CA GLN A 67 -10.69 -12.08 -2.85
C GLN A 67 -11.80 -11.06 -2.60
N ASP A 68 -12.37 -11.04 -1.39
CA ASP A 68 -13.42 -10.08 -1.05
C ASP A 68 -12.91 -8.64 -0.99
N LEU A 69 -11.68 -8.43 -0.52
CA LEU A 69 -11.01 -7.14 -0.59
C LEU A 69 -10.81 -6.69 -2.04
N GLY A 70 -10.38 -7.60 -2.93
CA GLY A 70 -10.24 -7.32 -4.36
C GLY A 70 -11.56 -6.88 -5.01
N LYS A 71 -12.67 -7.57 -4.70
CA LYS A 71 -14.02 -7.17 -5.16
C LYS A 71 -14.40 -5.77 -4.69
N LYS A 72 -14.11 -5.42 -3.44
CA LYS A 72 -14.36 -4.07 -2.90
C LYS A 72 -13.53 -3.01 -3.63
N LEU A 73 -12.24 -3.27 -3.83
CA LEU A 73 -11.33 -2.33 -4.51
C LEU A 73 -11.64 -2.17 -6.01
N LEU A 74 -12.28 -3.15 -6.65
CA LEU A 74 -12.75 -3.04 -8.04
C LEU A 74 -13.85 -2.00 -8.24
N VAL A 75 -14.72 -1.84 -7.24
CA VAL A 75 -15.90 -0.96 -7.27
C VAL A 75 -15.56 0.44 -6.77
N ASP A 76 -14.55 0.57 -5.90
CA ASP A 76 -14.12 1.85 -5.36
C ASP A 76 -13.52 2.76 -6.46
N SER A 77 -14.18 3.88 -6.75
CA SER A 77 -13.77 4.83 -7.77
C SER A 77 -12.43 5.51 -7.49
N ARG A 78 -11.94 5.44 -6.24
CA ARG A 78 -10.66 6.00 -5.82
C ARG A 78 -9.48 5.11 -6.24
N VAL A 79 -9.75 3.86 -6.61
CA VAL A 79 -8.72 2.89 -6.98
C VAL A 79 -8.58 2.84 -8.50
N LEU A 80 -7.40 3.22 -8.99
CA LEU A 80 -7.10 3.12 -10.43
C LEU A 80 -6.69 1.71 -10.83
N ARG A 81 -5.83 1.08 -10.03
CA ARG A 81 -5.33 -0.29 -10.22
C ARG A 81 -4.90 -0.85 -8.87
N HIS A 82 -5.15 -2.12 -8.65
CA HIS A 82 -4.60 -2.88 -7.51
C HIS A 82 -4.02 -4.19 -8.05
N THR A 83 -3.00 -4.71 -7.37
CA THR A 83 -2.42 -6.03 -7.65
C THR A 83 -2.08 -6.66 -6.32
N PHE A 84 -2.48 -7.90 -6.11
CA PHE A 84 -2.02 -8.71 -4.99
C PHE A 84 -0.83 -9.54 -5.44
N VAL A 85 0.25 -9.49 -4.68
CA VAL A 85 1.45 -10.30 -4.91
C VAL A 85 1.61 -11.22 -3.71
N LYS A 86 1.57 -12.54 -3.94
CA LYS A 86 1.83 -13.53 -2.89
C LYS A 86 3.34 -13.61 -2.67
N LEU A 87 3.81 -13.09 -1.53
CA LEU A 87 5.24 -13.05 -1.21
C LEU A 87 5.79 -14.39 -0.69
N GLY A 88 4.94 -15.26 -0.14
CA GLY A 88 5.34 -16.60 0.34
C GLY A 88 4.19 -17.34 1.03
N ASP A 89 4.41 -18.62 1.34
CA ASP A 89 3.45 -19.48 2.07
C ASP A 89 3.77 -19.60 3.56
N LYS A 90 5.02 -19.36 3.97
CA LYS A 90 5.47 -19.42 5.37
C LYS A 90 6.14 -18.12 5.76
N LEU A 91 5.95 -17.69 7.00
CA LEU A 91 6.59 -16.50 7.57
C LEU A 91 8.12 -16.57 7.44
N ASP A 92 8.72 -17.73 7.71
CA ASP A 92 10.17 -17.93 7.59
C ASP A 92 10.71 -17.70 6.17
N THR A 93 9.93 -18.01 5.13
CA THR A 93 10.30 -17.75 3.72
C THR A 93 10.16 -16.28 3.30
N VAL A 94 9.34 -15.50 4.01
CA VAL A 94 9.14 -14.07 3.70
C VAL A 94 10.15 -13.18 4.44
N VAL A 95 10.67 -13.65 5.58
CA VAL A 95 11.70 -12.93 6.35
C VAL A 95 13.01 -12.79 5.55
N THR A 96 13.35 -13.78 4.71
CA THR A 96 14.46 -13.68 3.74
C THR A 96 13.97 -13.06 2.43
N ARG A 97 13.79 -11.73 2.42
CA ARG A 97 13.48 -11.00 1.19
C ARG A 97 14.64 -11.15 0.19
N PRO A 98 14.43 -11.68 -1.04
CA PRO A 98 15.48 -11.71 -2.07
C PRO A 98 15.90 -10.30 -2.52
N ASP A 99 15.04 -9.30 -2.38
CA ASP A 99 15.33 -7.89 -2.67
C ASP A 99 16.21 -7.19 -1.61
N LYS A 100 16.56 -7.89 -0.52
CA LYS A 100 17.50 -7.41 0.51
C LYS A 100 18.72 -8.33 0.59
N SER A 101 19.32 -8.62 -0.57
CA SER A 101 20.70 -9.11 -0.61
C SER A 101 21.62 -7.98 -1.07
N LEU A 102 22.48 -7.56 -0.13
CA LEU A 102 23.48 -6.48 -0.16
C LEU A 102 22.99 -5.07 0.20
#